data_AF-A0A024E9B2-F1
#
_entry.id   AF-A0A024E9B2-F1
#
_cell.length_a   1.000
_cell.length_b   1.000
_cell.length_c   1.000
_cell.angle_alpha   90.00
_cell.angle_beta   90.00
_cell.angle_gamma   90.00
#
_symmetry.space_group_name_H-M   'P 1'
#
loop_
_entity.id
_entity.type
_entity.pdbx_description
1 polymer ?
#
loop_
_entity_poly.entity_id
_entity_poly.type
_entity_poly.pdbx_seq_one_letter_code
_entity_poly.pdbx_strand_id
1 'polypeptide(L)'
;MTTIQVGALIVLIVLVGLTYWAGYRGGLIDGRNEGIDEGKAIQQSDSSGTIQDLKQMLDQAQDHRKHLYAHYERALAASKLGERDRLTLLDIAEKLRIAAETFSAFRTGKKLERDTVALRDQALAMADLLAPVAQEKAA
;
A
#
# COMPACT_ATOMS: atom_id res chain seq x y z
N MET A 1 77.16 -35.21 48.63
CA MET A 1 76.36 -34.49 47.64
C MET A 1 77.21 -33.35 47.10
N THR A 2 77.57 -33.37 45.82
CA THR A 2 78.38 -32.29 45.22
C THR A 2 77.49 -31.09 44.91
N THR A 3 78.02 -29.88 45.03
CA THR A 3 77.31 -28.61 44.80
C THR A 3 76.62 -28.57 43.42
N ILE A 4 77.22 -29.24 42.43
CA ILE A 4 76.71 -29.37 41.07
C ILE A 4 75.41 -30.17 41.01
N GLN A 5 75.29 -31.28 41.76
CA GLN A 5 74.04 -32.07 41.80
C GLN A 5 72.89 -31.28 42.42
N VAL A 6 73.16 -30.50 43.47
CA VAL A 6 72.14 -29.66 44.12
C VAL A 6 71.68 -28.54 43.17
N GLY A 7 72.61 -27.89 42.47
CA GLY A 7 72.26 -26.87 41.47
C GLY A 7 71.42 -27.42 40.32
N ALA A 8 71.78 -28.59 39.78
CA ALA A 8 71.02 -29.25 38.72
C ALA A 8 69.60 -29.64 39.17
N LEU A 9 69.44 -30.11 40.41
CA LEU A 9 68.14 -30.46 40.98
C LEU A 9 67.21 -29.23 41.09
N ILE A 10 67.74 -28.09 41.56
CA ILE A 10 66.97 -26.85 41.70
C ILE A 10 66.48 -26.37 40.34
N VAL A 11 67.37 -26.36 39.33
CA VAL A 11 67.00 -25.94 37.96
C VAL A 11 65.90 -26.84 37.41
N LEU A 12 66.00 -28.16 37.61
CA LEU A 12 65.00 -29.11 37.13
C LEU A 12 63.63 -28.88 37.79
N ILE A 13 63.59 -28.65 39.10
CA ILE A 13 62.35 -28.37 39.84
C ILE A 13 61.71 -27.05 39.35
N VAL A 14 62.52 -26.01 39.16
CA VAL A 14 62.02 -24.71 38.67
C VAL A 14 61.46 -24.84 37.26
N LEU A 15 62.13 -25.59 36.38
CA LEU A 15 61.71 -25.77 34.99
C LEU A 15 60.39 -26.55 34.91
N VAL A 16 60.24 -27.61 35.71
CA VAL A 16 58.98 -28.37 35.84
C VAL A 16 57.86 -27.52 36.44
N GLY A 17 58.17 -26.70 37.46
CA GLY A 17 57.20 -25.79 38.05
C GLY A 17 56.69 -24.72 37.07
N LEU A 18 57.59 -24.16 36.27
CA LEU A 18 57.27 -23.17 35.23
C LEU A 18 56.43 -23.76 34.11
N THR A 19 56.76 -24.96 33.62
CA THR A 19 55.98 -25.61 32.57
C THR A 19 54.59 -26.00 33.06
N TYR A 20 54.49 -26.51 34.30
CA TYR A 20 53.20 -26.80 34.92
C TYR A 20 52.36 -25.53 35.10
N TRP A 21 52.97 -24.45 35.61
CA TRP A 21 52.28 -23.17 35.81
C TRP A 21 51.80 -22.56 34.48
N ALA A 22 52.67 -22.54 33.48
CA ALA A 22 52.35 -22.00 32.16
C ALA A 22 51.23 -22.81 31.48
N GLY A 23 51.27 -24.14 31.59
CA GLY A 23 50.19 -25.00 31.08
C GLY A 23 48.87 -24.80 31.83
N TYR A 24 48.91 -24.76 33.16
CA TYR A 24 47.71 -24.63 33.99
C TYR A 24 47.05 -23.25 33.84
N ARG A 25 47.82 -22.16 33.95
CA ARG A 25 47.29 -20.79 33.78
C ARG A 25 46.95 -20.48 32.33
N GLY A 26 47.77 -20.94 31.38
CA GLY A 26 47.53 -20.80 29.96
C GLY A 26 46.22 -21.46 29.56
N GLY A 27 46.06 -22.74 29.85
CA GLY A 27 44.84 -23.48 29.49
C GLY A 27 43.56 -22.93 30.13
N LEU A 28 43.63 -22.43 31.37
CA LEU A 28 42.46 -21.86 32.04
C LEU A 28 42.04 -20.50 31.46
N ILE A 29 43.01 -19.67 31.06
CA ILE A 29 42.74 -18.36 30.44
C ILE A 29 42.27 -18.55 29.00
N ASP A 30 42.94 -19.42 28.25
CA ASP A 30 42.65 -19.68 26.85
C ASP A 30 41.26 -20.29 26.68
N GLY A 31 40.94 -21.36 27.44
CA GLY A 31 39.61 -21.97 27.40
C GLY A 31 38.47 -21.04 27.85
N ARG A 32 38.75 -20.10 28.76
CA ARG A 32 37.78 -19.09 29.18
C ARG A 32 37.55 -18.03 28.09
N ASN A 33 38.60 -17.62 27.40
CA ASN A 33 38.49 -16.65 26.31
C ASN A 33 37.79 -17.28 25.10
N GLU A 34 38.16 -18.51 24.72
CA GLU A 34 37.51 -19.28 23.65
C GLU A 34 36.02 -19.44 23.94
N GLY A 35 35.64 -19.84 25.17
CA GLY A 35 34.23 -19.98 25.54
C GLY A 35 33.45 -18.66 25.56
N ILE A 36 34.09 -17.53 25.87
CA ILE A 36 33.47 -16.20 25.80
C ILE A 36 33.26 -15.79 24.35
N ASP A 37 34.25 -15.99 23.48
CA ASP A 37 34.16 -15.63 22.07
C ASP A 37 33.15 -16.51 21.33
N GLU A 38 33.13 -17.82 21.59
CA GLU A 38 32.14 -18.74 21.04
C GLU A 38 30.72 -18.39 21.52
N GLY A 39 30.55 -18.11 22.82
CA GLY A 39 29.28 -17.66 23.38
C GLY A 39 28.79 -16.34 22.78
N LYS A 40 29.70 -15.39 22.55
CA LYS A 40 29.40 -14.10 21.92
C LYS A 40 29.03 -14.25 20.45
N ALA A 41 29.70 -15.14 19.72
CA ALA A 41 29.39 -15.44 18.32
C ALA A 41 27.97 -16.04 18.18
N ILE A 42 27.60 -16.99 19.04
CA ILE A 42 26.25 -17.59 19.07
C ILE A 42 25.20 -16.54 19.43
N GLN A 43 25.45 -15.74 20.47
CA GLN A 43 24.51 -14.69 20.86
C GLN A 43 24.33 -13.64 19.75
N GLN A 44 25.39 -13.30 19.04
CA GLN A 44 25.35 -12.35 17.94
C GLN A 44 24.62 -12.90 16.72
N SER A 45 24.78 -14.18 16.39
CA SER A 45 24.02 -14.82 15.31
C SER A 45 22.52 -14.88 15.62
N ASP A 46 22.15 -15.28 16.85
CA ASP A 46 20.75 -15.35 17.28
C ASP A 46 20.10 -13.97 17.34
N SER A 47 20.84 -12.98 17.85
CA SER A 47 20.37 -11.60 17.91
C SER A 47 20.20 -11.01 16.51
N SER A 48 21.12 -11.31 15.58
CA SER A 48 21.02 -10.84 14.20
C SER A 48 19.81 -11.45 13.48
N GLY A 49 19.54 -12.74 13.67
CA GLY A 49 18.36 -13.40 13.12
C GLY A 49 17.06 -12.81 13.67
N THR A 50 16.99 -12.62 14.99
CA THR A 50 15.82 -12.06 15.67
C THR A 50 15.54 -10.61 15.24
N ILE A 51 16.57 -9.78 15.10
CA ILE A 51 16.43 -8.39 14.64
C ILE A 51 15.98 -8.35 13.17
N GLN A 52 16.49 -9.25 12.33
CA GLN A 52 16.12 -9.31 10.92
C GLN A 52 14.67 -9.75 10.74
N ASP A 53 14.23 -10.75 11.51
CA ASP A 53 12.85 -11.22 11.51
C ASP A 53 11.89 -10.12 12.00
N LEU A 54 12.23 -9.45 13.10
CA LEU A 54 11.43 -8.33 13.62
C LEU A 54 11.33 -7.17 12.63
N LYS A 55 12.43 -6.87 11.91
CA LYS A 55 12.44 -5.86 10.84
C LYS A 55 11.55 -6.28 9.68
N GLN A 56 11.57 -7.55 9.29
CA GLN A 56 10.73 -8.07 8.21
C GLN A 56 9.24 -8.00 8.57
N MET A 57 8.88 -8.35 9.82
CA MET A 57 7.50 -8.20 10.30
C MET A 57 7.05 -6.73 10.30
N LEU A 58 7.93 -5.81 10.69
CA LEU A 58 7.62 -4.38 10.70
C LEU A 58 7.41 -3.84 9.27
N ASP A 59 8.28 -4.22 8.34
CA ASP A 59 8.20 -3.81 6.94
C ASP A 59 6.92 -4.35 6.28
N GLN A 60 6.59 -5.62 6.55
CA GLN A 60 5.35 -6.23 6.09
C GLN A 60 4.11 -5.52 6.65
N ALA A 61 4.09 -5.19 7.94
CA ALA A 61 2.99 -4.45 8.56
C ALA A 61 2.85 -3.04 7.96
N GLN A 62 3.97 -2.37 7.69
CA GLN A 62 3.99 -1.04 7.10
C GLN A 62 3.50 -1.04 5.65
N ASP A 63 3.90 -2.03 4.85
CA ASP A 63 3.42 -2.17 3.48
C ASP A 63 1.94 -2.55 3.42
N HIS A 64 1.47 -3.39 4.35
CA HIS A 64 0.03 -3.69 4.45
C HIS A 64 -0.78 -2.42 4.76
N ARG A 65 -0.26 -1.57 5.66
CA ARG A 65 -0.88 -0.29 6.01
C ARG A 65 -0.86 0.70 4.84
N LYS A 66 0.23 0.77 4.07
CA LYS A 66 0.30 1.60 2.84
C LYS A 66 -0.71 1.15 1.80
N HIS A 67 -0.83 -0.16 1.58
CA HIS A 67 -1.82 -0.72 0.66
C HIS A 67 -3.24 -0.34 1.07
N LEU A 68 -3.59 -0.56 2.34
CA LEU A 68 -4.89 -0.17 2.89
C LEU A 68 -5.17 1.33 2.74
N TYR A 69 -4.17 2.18 3.00
CA TYR A 69 -4.32 3.63 2.86
C TYR A 69 -4.54 4.05 1.40
N ALA A 70 -3.80 3.46 0.46
CA ALA A 70 -3.98 3.74 -0.97
C ALA A 70 -5.37 3.28 -1.48
N HIS A 71 -5.87 2.14 -0.99
CA HIS A 71 -7.23 1.69 -1.29
C HIS A 71 -8.28 2.63 -0.73
N TYR A 72 -8.11 3.08 0.52
CA TYR A 72 -9.00 4.05 1.15
C TYR A 72 -8.99 5.40 0.42
N GLU A 73 -7.81 5.91 0.04
CA GLU A 73 -7.66 7.17 -0.68
C GLU A 73 -8.34 7.11 -2.06
N ARG A 74 -8.19 6.00 -2.78
CA ARG A 74 -8.88 5.78 -4.05
C ARG A 74 -10.40 5.69 -3.89
N ALA A 75 -10.88 5.01 -2.85
CA ALA A 75 -12.31 4.93 -2.54
C ALA A 75 -12.89 6.30 -2.13
N LEU A 76 -12.13 7.09 -1.37
CA LEU A 76 -12.50 8.45 -0.98
C LEU A 76 -12.51 9.41 -2.18
N ALA A 77 -11.56 9.27 -3.10
CA ALA A 77 -11.55 10.04 -4.35
C ALA A 77 -12.76 9.69 -5.23
N ALA A 78 -13.09 8.40 -5.34
CA ALA A 78 -14.27 7.93 -6.06
C ALA A 78 -15.59 8.40 -5.42
N SER A 79 -15.68 8.41 -4.09
CA SER A 79 -16.89 8.90 -3.40
C SER A 79 -17.08 10.42 -3.54
N LYS A 80 -15.99 11.19 -3.52
CA LYS A 80 -16.01 12.64 -3.81
C LYS A 80 -16.44 12.94 -5.25
N LEU A 81 -16.11 12.07 -6.21
CA LEU A 81 -16.59 12.18 -7.58
C LEU A 81 -18.12 12.01 -7.64
N GLY A 82 -18.65 11.04 -6.88
CA GLY A 82 -20.08 10.76 -6.75
C GLY A 82 -20.90 11.94 -6.20
N GLU A 83 -20.32 12.82 -5.39
CA GLU A 83 -21.04 13.99 -4.85
C GLU A 83 -21.36 15.01 -5.95
N ARG A 84 -20.43 15.25 -6.88
CA ARG A 84 -20.65 16.16 -8.01
C ARG A 84 -21.65 15.57 -9.00
N ASP A 85 -21.55 14.27 -9.27
CA ASP A 85 -22.49 13.56 -10.13
C ASP A 85 -23.89 13.51 -9.50
N ARG A 86 -23.98 13.34 -8.18
CA ARG A 86 -25.24 13.40 -7.41
C ARG A 86 -25.88 14.78 -7.44
N LEU A 87 -25.10 15.84 -7.27
CA LEU A 87 -25.60 17.22 -7.40
C LEU A 87 -26.09 17.51 -8.83
N THR A 88 -25.38 17.00 -9.84
CA THR A 88 -25.79 17.13 -11.24
C THR A 88 -27.08 16.35 -11.51
N LEU A 89 -27.23 15.15 -10.95
CA LEU A 89 -28.44 14.34 -11.08
C LEU A 89 -29.65 14.99 -10.41
N LEU A 90 -29.45 15.63 -9.25
CA LEU A 90 -30.49 16.38 -8.54
C LEU A 90 -30.93 17.62 -9.32
N ASP A 91 -30.01 18.37 -9.93
CA ASP A 91 -30.34 19.50 -10.82
C ASP A 91 -31.14 19.05 -12.05
N ILE A 92 -30.76 17.92 -12.65
CA ILE A 92 -31.51 17.32 -13.77
C ILE A 92 -32.91 16.90 -13.31
N ALA A 93 -33.04 16.26 -12.16
CA ALA A 93 -34.33 15.85 -11.61
C ALA A 93 -35.24 17.05 -11.31
N GLU A 94 -34.69 18.15 -10.77
CA GLU A 94 -35.42 19.39 -10.50
C GLU A 94 -35.91 20.04 -11.81
N LYS A 95 -35.06 20.09 -12.85
CA LYS A 95 -35.43 20.58 -14.18
C LYS A 95 -36.53 19.73 -14.83
N LEU A 96 -36.45 18.40 -14.69
CA LEU A 96 -37.48 17.49 -15.17
C LEU A 96 -38.80 17.63 -14.41
N ARG A 97 -38.76 17.87 -13.10
CA ARG A 97 -39.93 18.15 -12.26
C ARG A 97 -40.63 19.43 -12.71
N ILE A 98 -39.89 20.53 -12.87
CA ILE A 98 -40.42 21.81 -13.36
C ILE A 98 -41.02 21.66 -14.75
N ALA A 99 -40.34 20.94 -15.66
CA ALA A 99 -40.86 20.67 -16.99
C ALA A 99 -42.16 19.86 -16.93
N ALA A 100 -42.21 18.78 -16.13
CA ALA A 100 -43.40 17.95 -15.97
C ALA A 100 -44.58 18.71 -15.34
N GLU A 101 -44.32 19.57 -14.36
CA GLU A 101 -45.30 20.42 -13.69
C GLU A 101 -45.83 21.52 -14.64
N THR A 102 -44.96 22.05 -15.48
CA THR A 102 -45.32 22.99 -16.54
C THR A 102 -46.15 22.30 -17.62
N PHE A 103 -45.75 21.11 -18.08
CA PHE A 103 -46.51 20.30 -19.04
C PHE A 103 -47.85 19.83 -18.48
N SER A 104 -47.95 19.51 -17.19
CA SER A 104 -49.23 19.14 -16.56
C SER A 104 -50.16 20.36 -16.42
N ALA A 105 -49.61 21.53 -16.09
CA ALA A 105 -50.33 22.81 -16.13
C ALA A 105 -50.75 23.21 -17.55
N PHE A 106 -49.98 22.84 -18.58
CA PHE A 106 -50.36 23.05 -19.97
C PHE A 106 -51.41 22.04 -20.48
N ARG A 107 -51.39 20.80 -19.97
CA ARG A 107 -52.34 19.72 -20.36
C ARG A 107 -53.78 20.00 -19.94
N THR A 108 -54.02 20.84 -18.94
CA THR A 108 -55.38 21.24 -18.53
C THR A 108 -56.03 22.26 -19.48
N GLY A 109 -55.28 22.82 -20.44
CA GLY A 109 -55.77 23.75 -21.45
C GLY A 109 -56.21 23.07 -22.75
N LYS A 110 -57.43 22.54 -22.82
CA LYS A 110 -58.05 21.83 -23.97
C LYS A 110 -58.01 22.56 -25.34
N LYS A 111 -57.63 23.85 -25.38
CA LYS A 111 -57.42 24.62 -26.61
C LYS A 111 -56.05 24.39 -27.26
N LEU A 112 -55.00 24.10 -26.48
CA LEU A 112 -53.62 24.02 -26.99
C LEU A 112 -53.27 22.67 -27.62
N GLU A 113 -53.96 21.58 -27.26
CA GLU A 113 -53.80 20.27 -27.92
C GLU A 113 -54.16 20.35 -29.41
N ARG A 114 -55.16 21.17 -29.78
CA ARG A 114 -55.47 21.44 -31.19
C ARG A 114 -54.38 22.25 -31.88
N ASP A 115 -53.87 23.29 -31.23
CA ASP A 115 -52.87 24.18 -31.84
C ASP A 115 -51.50 23.49 -31.98
N THR A 116 -51.12 22.62 -31.04
CA THR A 116 -49.88 21.82 -31.12
C THR A 116 -49.96 20.68 -32.14
N VAL A 117 -51.14 20.04 -32.29
CA VAL A 117 -51.38 19.10 -33.39
C VAL A 117 -51.36 19.82 -34.74
N ALA A 118 -51.99 21.00 -34.84
CA ALA A 118 -51.95 21.81 -36.06
C ALA A 118 -50.53 22.25 -36.42
N LEU A 119 -49.70 22.66 -35.44
CA LEU A 119 -48.30 23.00 -35.67
C LEU A 119 -47.45 21.79 -36.08
N ARG A 120 -47.72 20.61 -35.51
CA ARG A 120 -47.05 19.36 -35.88
C ARG A 120 -47.39 18.95 -37.31
N ASP A 121 -48.66 19.02 -37.69
CA ASP A 121 -49.10 18.72 -39.05
C ASP A 121 -48.55 19.74 -40.06
N GLN A 122 -48.43 21.01 -39.67
CA GLN A 122 -47.79 22.04 -40.48
C GLN A 122 -46.28 21.80 -40.66
N ALA A 123 -45.58 21.35 -39.60
CA ALA A 123 -44.16 21.00 -39.67
C ALA A 123 -43.92 19.76 -40.54
N LEU A 124 -44.81 18.76 -40.51
CA LEU A 124 -44.76 17.59 -41.38
C LEU A 124 -45.03 17.96 -42.85
N ALA A 125 -46.02 18.82 -43.11
CA ALA A 125 -46.28 19.33 -44.46
C ALA A 125 -45.10 20.16 -45.02
N MET A 126 -44.40 20.92 -44.16
CA MET A 126 -43.17 21.61 -44.56
C MET A 126 -42.02 20.62 -44.82
N ALA A 127 -41.89 19.56 -44.03
CA ALA A 127 -40.90 18.51 -44.26
C ALA A 127 -41.12 17.78 -45.59
N ASP A 128 -42.38 17.53 -45.98
CA ASP A 128 -42.74 16.92 -47.26
C ASP A 128 -42.41 17.84 -48.45
N LEU A 129 -42.52 19.16 -48.29
CA LEU A 129 -42.08 20.14 -49.29
C LEU A 129 -40.55 20.24 -49.41
N LEU A 130 -39.81 19.86 -48.36
CA LEU A 130 -38.34 19.83 -48.32
C LEU A 130 -37.75 18.50 -48.80
N ALA A 131 -38.55 17.43 -48.89
CA ALA A 131 -38.13 16.12 -49.39
C ALA A 131 -37.55 16.12 -50.83
N PRO A 132 -38.07 16.86 -51.83
CA PRO A 132 -37.48 16.85 -53.17
C PRO A 132 -36.13 17.58 -53.28
N VAL A 133 -35.76 18.45 -52.33
CA VAL A 133 -34.48 19.19 -52.35
C VAL A 133 -33.31 18.33 -51.83
N ALA A 134 -33.60 17.29 -51.05
CA ALA A 134 -32.58 16.35 -50.57
C ALA A 134 -32.11 15.37 -51.67
N GLN A 135 -32.91 15.16 -52.72
CA GLN A 135 -32.63 14.16 -53.76
C GLN A 135 -31.78 14.70 -54.91
N GLU A 136 -31.73 16.02 -55.13
CA GLU A 136 -30.82 16.66 -56.11
C GLU A 136 -29.39 16.89 -55.58
N LYS A 137 -29.16 16.81 -54.28
CA LYS A 137 -27.80 16.91 -53.69
C LYS A 137 -27.08 15.56 -53.55
N ALA A 138 -27.74 14.46 -53.92
CA ALA A 138 -27.21 13.11 -53.85
C ALA A 138 -27.09 12.42 -55.23
N ALA A 139 -27.15 13.20 -56.32
CA ALA A 139 -26.88 12.77 -57.69
C ALA A 139 -25.66 13.50 -58.25
#